data_AF-A0A2P8WFR3-F1
#
_entry.id   AF-A0A2P8WFR3-F1
#
_cell.length_a   1.000
_cell.length_b   1.000
_cell.length_c   1.000
_cell.angle_alpha   90.00
_cell.angle_beta   90.00
_cell.angle_gamma   90.00
#
_symmetry.space_group_name_H-M   'P 1'
#
loop_
_entity.id
_entity.type
_entity.pdbx_description
1 polymer ?
#
loop_
_entity_poly.entity_id
_entity_poly.type
_entity_poly.pdbx_seq_one_letter_code
_entity_poly.pdbx_strand_id
1 'polypeptide(L)'
;MATQNSDHSQADTIHQPLTPEEVSPQQKQDHLETLKQENPTVNPGDRVEGSKSLEEKSQQVAVNTADITGDNVVVPTYFVTDEPDGSHRALHHVKDAEEISDVVRQARTDENGDRTWW
;
A
#
# COMPACT_ATOMS: atom_id res chain seq x y z
N MET A 1 -22.12 -20.68 26.13
CA MET A 1 -21.08 -20.72 25.09
C MET A 1 -20.61 -19.31 24.88
N ALA A 2 -19.39 -19.00 25.34
CA ALA A 2 -18.87 -17.64 25.38
C ALA A 2 -18.25 -17.30 24.03
N THR A 3 -18.80 -16.28 23.37
CA THR A 3 -18.25 -15.64 22.17
C THR A 3 -16.86 -15.11 22.52
N GLN A 4 -15.82 -15.68 21.93
CA GLN A 4 -14.47 -15.14 22.03
C GLN A 4 -14.42 -13.89 21.15
N ASN A 5 -14.52 -12.71 21.79
CA ASN A 5 -14.07 -11.46 21.20
C ASN A 5 -12.56 -11.59 21.00
N SER A 6 -12.13 -11.72 19.75
CA SER A 6 -10.74 -11.62 19.36
C SER A 6 -10.29 -10.17 19.53
N ASP A 7 -9.86 -9.84 20.75
CA ASP A 7 -9.19 -8.59 21.10
C ASP A 7 -7.80 -8.62 20.44
N HIS A 8 -7.73 -8.27 19.15
CA HIS A 8 -6.48 -8.00 18.46
C HIS A 8 -5.90 -6.74 19.09
N SER A 9 -5.01 -6.99 20.04
CA SER A 9 -4.27 -6.01 20.80
C SER A 9 -3.58 -5.03 19.83
N GLN A 10 -3.61 -3.75 20.19
CA GLN A 10 -2.99 -2.62 19.50
C GLN A 10 -1.52 -2.87 19.11
N ALA A 11 -1.28 -3.52 17.97
CA ALA A 11 0.02 -3.50 17.29
C ALA A 11 0.07 -2.24 16.42
N ASP A 12 1.20 -1.54 16.43
CA ASP A 12 1.46 -0.30 15.69
C ASP A 12 0.86 -0.36 14.28
N THR A 13 -0.30 0.28 14.09
CA THR A 13 -1.02 0.18 12.82
C THR A 13 -0.22 0.94 11.77
N ILE A 14 0.40 0.19 10.86
CA ILE A 14 1.12 0.75 9.73
C ILE A 14 0.12 1.53 8.86
N HIS A 15 0.25 2.85 8.88
CA HIS A 15 -0.74 3.75 8.28
C HIS A 15 -0.34 4.12 6.85
N GLN A 16 -1.10 3.73 5.83
CA GLN A 16 -0.85 4.16 4.46
C GLN A 16 -1.59 5.48 4.17
N PRO A 17 -0.94 6.48 3.55
CA PRO A 17 -1.62 7.71 3.16
C PRO A 17 -2.61 7.43 2.02
N LEU A 18 -3.88 7.79 2.23
CA LEU A 18 -4.97 7.60 1.26
C LEU A 18 -5.56 8.94 0.79
N THR A 19 -5.16 10.03 1.42
CA THR A 19 -5.59 11.39 1.08
C THR A 19 -4.39 12.31 0.83
N PRO A 20 -4.56 13.39 0.04
CA PRO A 20 -3.48 14.32 -0.24
C PRO A 20 -2.88 14.93 1.02
N GLU A 21 -3.68 15.17 2.06
CA GLU A 21 -3.29 15.78 3.34
C GLU A 21 -2.34 14.88 4.14
N GLU A 22 -2.49 13.56 4.02
CA GLU A 22 -1.65 12.57 4.72
C GLU A 22 -0.28 12.39 4.06
N VAL A 23 -0.12 12.79 2.80
CA VAL A 23 1.17 12.69 2.11
C VAL A 23 2.13 13.75 2.61
N SER A 24 3.33 13.32 3.01
CA SER A 24 4.36 14.21 3.56
C SER A 24 4.71 15.37 2.62
N PRO A 25 4.90 16.61 3.13
CA PRO A 25 5.28 17.75 2.30
C PRO A 25 6.58 17.55 1.53
N GLN A 26 7.55 16.86 2.13
CA GLN A 26 8.84 16.56 1.50
C GLN A 26 8.65 15.67 0.27
N GLN A 27 7.88 14.58 0.38
CA GLN A 27 7.63 13.67 -0.74
C GLN A 27 6.91 14.38 -1.89
N LYS A 28 5.98 15.30 -1.60
CA LYS A 28 5.34 16.12 -2.65
C LYS A 28 6.36 17.00 -3.38
N GLN A 29 7.25 17.65 -2.63
CA GLN A 29 8.27 18.52 -3.20
C GLN A 29 9.25 17.72 -4.07
N ASP A 30 9.76 16.60 -3.58
CA ASP A 30 10.72 15.75 -4.31
C ASP A 30 10.12 15.20 -5.61
N HIS A 31 8.85 14.80 -5.56
CA HIS A 31 8.10 14.34 -6.74
C HIS A 31 8.00 15.47 -7.78
N LEU A 32 7.57 16.67 -7.36
CA LEU A 32 7.46 17.84 -8.23
C LEU A 32 8.80 18.25 -8.84
N GLU A 33 9.89 18.18 -8.07
CA GLU A 33 11.24 18.48 -8.57
C GLU A 33 11.69 17.46 -9.61
N THR A 34 11.47 16.17 -9.35
CA THR A 34 11.80 15.10 -10.29
C THR A 34 11.05 15.29 -11.61
N LEU A 35 9.74 15.57 -11.58
CA LEU A 35 8.95 15.80 -12.81
C LEU A 35 9.33 17.07 -13.57
N LYS A 36 9.94 18.06 -12.90
CA LYS A 36 10.42 19.30 -13.55
C LYS A 36 11.78 19.11 -14.19
N GLN A 37 12.64 18.31 -13.57
CA GLN A 37 14.02 18.09 -14.01
C GLN A 37 14.13 16.94 -15.02
N GLU A 38 13.27 15.94 -14.87
CA GLU A 38 13.25 14.72 -15.66
C GLU A 38 11.90 14.59 -16.37
N ASN A 39 11.88 13.86 -17.49
CA ASN A 39 10.64 13.38 -18.09
C ASN A 39 10.57 11.85 -17.92
N PRO A 40 10.29 11.37 -16.70
CA PRO A 40 10.47 9.97 -16.38
C PRO A 40 9.37 9.12 -17.02
N THR A 41 9.71 7.90 -17.42
CA THR A 41 8.75 6.93 -17.97
C THR A 41 7.90 6.24 -16.89
N VAL A 42 8.32 6.36 -15.63
CA VAL A 42 7.62 5.87 -14.43
C VAL A 42 7.44 7.03 -13.47
N ASN A 43 6.38 6.99 -12.66
CA ASN A 43 6.22 8.01 -11.63
C ASN A 43 7.41 7.96 -10.66
N PRO A 44 7.95 9.10 -10.23
CA PRO A 44 9.01 9.16 -9.22
C PRO A 44 8.73 8.30 -7.98
N GLY A 45 7.48 8.33 -7.51
CA GLY A 45 7.01 7.54 -6.37
C GLY A 45 6.97 6.03 -6.60
N ASP A 46 7.01 5.55 -7.84
CA ASP A 46 7.05 4.13 -8.20
C ASP A 46 8.47 3.55 -8.28
N ARG A 47 9.49 4.40 -8.11
CA ARG A 47 10.88 3.94 -8.14
C ARG A 47 11.18 3.17 -6.85
N VAL A 48 11.70 1.96 -7.02
CA VAL A 48 12.19 1.12 -5.92
C VAL A 48 13.68 1.38 -5.75
N GLU A 49 13.99 2.30 -4.86
CA GLU A 49 15.36 2.69 -4.52
C GLU A 49 15.81 1.97 -3.23
N GLY A 50 16.88 1.18 -3.34
CA GLY A 50 17.55 0.54 -2.20
C GLY A 50 16.65 -0.36 -1.33
N SER A 51 17.18 -0.75 -0.17
CA SER A 51 16.41 -1.40 0.89
C SER A 51 15.76 -0.33 1.76
N LYS A 52 14.43 -0.39 1.90
CA LYS A 52 13.64 0.45 2.81
C LYS A 52 12.99 -0.40 3.90
N SER A 53 12.78 0.20 5.06
CA SER A 53 11.98 -0.40 6.13
C SER A 53 10.52 -0.57 5.71
N LEU A 54 9.77 -1.36 6.48
CA LEU A 54 8.35 -1.57 6.21
C LEU A 54 7.56 -0.26 6.38
N GLU A 55 7.89 0.52 7.41
CA GLU A 55 7.29 1.82 7.70
C GLU A 55 7.57 2.80 6.55
N GLU A 56 8.81 2.87 6.06
CA GLU A 56 9.16 3.73 4.93
C GLU A 56 8.41 3.34 3.65
N LYS A 57 8.26 2.03 3.39
CA LYS A 57 7.47 1.54 2.25
C LYS A 57 5.99 1.90 2.39
N SER A 58 5.44 1.82 3.60
CA SER A 58 4.03 2.14 3.85
C SER A 58 3.65 3.58 3.56
N GLN A 59 4.60 4.52 3.75
CA GLN A 59 4.41 5.95 3.50
C GLN A 59 4.68 6.36 2.04
N GLN A 60 5.20 5.44 1.22
CA GLN A 60 5.58 5.76 -0.15
C GLN A 60 4.35 5.86 -1.06
N VAL A 61 4.25 6.96 -1.80
CA VAL A 61 3.10 7.28 -2.67
C VAL A 61 3.54 7.34 -4.12
N ALA A 62 2.91 6.53 -4.95
CA ALA A 62 3.13 6.44 -6.39
C ALA A 62 2.53 7.63 -7.13
N VAL A 63 1.27 7.94 -6.81
CA VAL A 63 0.47 8.97 -7.48
C VAL A 63 -0.17 9.86 -6.43
N ASN A 64 -0.05 11.17 -6.62
CA ASN A 64 -0.73 12.20 -5.84
C ASN A 64 -1.07 13.37 -6.77
N THR A 65 -2.14 13.21 -7.56
CA THR A 65 -2.56 14.20 -8.55
C THR A 65 -4.04 14.08 -8.88
N ALA A 66 -4.60 15.13 -9.45
CA ALA A 66 -5.94 15.12 -10.03
C ALA A 66 -6.04 14.10 -11.18
N ASP A 67 -7.13 13.35 -11.21
CA ASP A 67 -7.50 12.49 -12.32
C ASP A 67 -8.21 13.27 -13.44
N ILE A 68 -8.73 12.58 -14.46
CA ILE A 68 -9.43 13.20 -15.59
C ILE A 68 -10.75 13.88 -15.18
N THR A 69 -11.34 13.49 -14.06
CA THR A 69 -12.56 14.10 -13.51
C THR A 69 -12.27 15.33 -12.65
N GLY A 70 -11.00 15.54 -12.28
CA GLY A 70 -10.54 16.62 -11.42
C GLY A 70 -10.46 16.23 -9.94
N ASP A 71 -10.83 14.99 -9.60
CA ASP A 71 -10.71 14.47 -8.25
C ASP A 71 -9.24 14.14 -7.95
N ASN A 72 -8.75 14.57 -6.79
CA ASN A 72 -7.36 14.31 -6.40
C ASN A 72 -7.23 12.89 -5.84
N VAL A 73 -6.43 12.07 -6.50
CA VAL A 73 -6.24 10.66 -6.16
C VAL A 73 -4.85 10.46 -5.56
N VAL A 74 -4.82 9.74 -4.43
CA VAL A 74 -3.59 9.27 -3.81
C VAL A 74 -3.52 7.76 -3.93
N VAL A 75 -2.42 7.26 -4.49
CA VAL A 75 -2.17 5.83 -4.68
C VAL A 75 -0.87 5.45 -3.96
N PRO A 76 -0.94 4.61 -2.91
CA PRO A 76 0.25 4.05 -2.27
C PRO A 76 1.08 3.19 -3.23
N THR A 77 2.40 3.23 -3.10
CA THR A 77 3.30 2.39 -3.91
C THR A 77 3.27 0.93 -3.48
N TYR A 78 3.05 0.67 -2.20
CA TYR A 78 3.01 -0.68 -1.65
C TYR A 78 1.60 -1.00 -1.13
N PHE A 79 1.22 -2.27 -1.23
CA PHE A 79 0.09 -2.87 -0.55
C PHE A 79 0.62 -3.51 0.73
N VAL A 80 0.21 -3.00 1.90
CA VAL A 80 0.61 -3.56 3.18
C VAL A 80 -0.41 -4.61 3.61
N THR A 81 0.05 -5.80 3.98
CA THR A 81 -0.79 -6.92 4.40
C THR A 81 -0.23 -7.62 5.63
N ASP A 82 -1.14 -8.22 6.39
CA ASP A 82 -0.84 -9.05 7.55
C ASP A 82 -0.65 -10.50 7.12
N GLU A 83 0.36 -11.17 7.67
CA GLU A 83 0.56 -12.61 7.52
C GLU A 83 -0.07 -13.38 8.70
N PRO A 84 -0.37 -14.68 8.53
CA PRO A 84 -0.97 -15.51 9.58
C PRO A 84 -0.14 -15.62 10.86
N ASP A 85 1.18 -15.38 10.79
CA ASP A 85 2.09 -15.39 11.93
C ASP A 85 2.13 -14.05 12.69
N GLY A 86 1.35 -13.06 12.25
CA GLY A 86 1.30 -11.71 12.81
C GLY A 86 2.40 -10.78 12.30
N SER A 87 3.23 -11.22 11.34
CA SER A 87 4.16 -10.34 10.65
C SER A 87 3.46 -9.51 9.57
N HIS A 88 4.12 -8.44 9.11
CA HIS A 88 3.57 -7.55 8.09
C HIS A 88 4.49 -7.53 6.86
N ARG A 89 3.87 -7.39 5.68
CA ARG A 89 4.58 -7.30 4.40
C ARG A 89 4.10 -6.10 3.60
N ALA A 90 5.04 -5.46 2.90
CA ALA A 90 4.75 -4.43 1.91
C ALA A 90 5.08 -4.95 0.51
N LEU A 91 4.05 -5.18 -0.29
CA LEU A 91 4.11 -5.69 -1.66
C LEU A 91 3.99 -4.55 -2.65
N HIS A 92 4.93 -4.40 -3.57
CA HIS A 92 4.89 -3.32 -4.57
C HIS A 92 3.78 -3.57 -5.58
N HIS A 93 2.86 -2.62 -5.77
CA HIS A 93 1.63 -2.87 -6.55
C HIS A 93 1.86 -3.28 -8.02
N VAL A 94 2.95 -2.81 -8.64
CA VAL A 94 3.37 -3.28 -9.98
C VAL A 94 4.18 -4.58 -9.95
N LYS A 95 5.25 -4.64 -9.14
CA LYS A 95 6.23 -5.75 -9.21
C LYS A 95 5.72 -7.04 -8.60
N ASP A 96 4.88 -6.94 -7.56
CA ASP A 96 4.43 -8.06 -6.76
C ASP A 96 2.94 -8.36 -7.02
N ALA A 97 2.44 -8.02 -8.21
CA ALA A 97 1.02 -8.14 -8.56
C ALA A 97 0.49 -9.59 -8.47
N GLU A 98 1.30 -10.59 -8.83
CA GLU A 98 0.95 -12.01 -8.69
C GLU A 98 0.77 -12.38 -7.22
N GLU A 99 1.71 -11.96 -6.38
CA GLU A 99 1.65 -12.23 -4.94
C GLU A 99 0.49 -11.49 -4.26
N ILE A 100 0.21 -10.25 -4.66
CA ILE A 100 -1.00 -9.53 -4.20
C ILE A 100 -2.25 -10.30 -4.62
N SER A 101 -2.30 -10.83 -5.86
CA SER A 101 -3.43 -11.66 -6.29
C SER A 101 -3.56 -12.93 -5.44
N ASP A 102 -2.46 -13.51 -5.00
CA ASP A 102 -2.44 -14.70 -4.16
C ASP A 102 -2.95 -14.38 -2.75
N VAL A 103 -2.50 -13.27 -2.16
CA VAL A 103 -3.00 -12.76 -0.88
C VAL A 103 -4.51 -12.52 -0.93
N VAL A 104 -5.00 -11.84 -1.97
CA VAL A 104 -6.44 -11.59 -2.13
C VAL A 104 -7.23 -12.89 -2.32
N ARG A 105 -6.65 -13.88 -3.01
CA ARG A 105 -7.30 -15.19 -3.18
C ARG A 105 -7.37 -15.94 -1.87
N GLN A 106 -6.30 -15.95 -1.10
CA GLN A 106 -6.24 -16.58 0.22
C GLN A 106 -7.22 -15.92 1.18
N ALA A 107 -7.30 -14.60 1.20
CA ALA A 107 -8.26 -13.86 2.02
C ALA A 107 -9.74 -14.14 1.66
N ARG A 108 -10.00 -14.65 0.46
CA ARG A 108 -11.34 -15.06 -0.01
C ARG A 108 -11.59 -16.56 0.08
N THR A 109 -10.70 -17.31 0.72
CA THR A 109 -10.80 -18.76 0.84
C THR A 109 -11.05 -19.13 2.29
N ASP A 110 -11.98 -20.04 2.54
CA ASP A 110 -12.22 -20.58 3.88
C ASP A 110 -11.24 -21.71 4.26
N GLU A 111 -11.42 -22.28 5.44
CA GLU A 111 -10.59 -23.40 5.93
C GLU A 111 -10.67 -24.68 5.07
N ASN A 112 -11.71 -24.81 4.24
CA ASN A 112 -11.93 -25.96 3.36
C ASN A 112 -11.36 -25.75 1.95
N GLY A 113 -10.85 -24.56 1.65
CA GLY A 113 -10.36 -24.22 0.31
C GLY A 113 -11.46 -23.66 -0.60
N ASP A 114 -12.66 -23.42 -0.08
CA ASP A 114 -13.79 -22.90 -0.86
C ASP A 114 -13.76 -21.38 -0.94
N ARG A 115 -14.11 -20.83 -2.11
CA ARG A 115 -14.15 -19.39 -2.34
C ARG A 115 -15.42 -18.79 -1.73
N THR A 116 -15.23 -17.79 -0.89
CA THR A 116 -16.32 -17.03 -0.30
C THR A 116 -16.61 -15.79 -1.14
N TRP A 117 -17.89 -15.62 -1.51
CA TRP A 117 -18.42 -14.47 -2.23
C TRP A 117 -19.51 -13.85 -1.36
N TRP A 118 -19.24 -12.66 -0.82
CA TRP A 118 -20.21 -11.87 -0.04
C TRP A 118 -20.35 -10.47 -0.64
#